data_AF-A0A9Q2PL91-F1
#
_entry.id   AF-A0A9Q2PL91-F1
#
_cell.length_a   1.000
_cell.length_b   1.000
_cell.length_c   1.000
_cell.angle_alpha   90.00
_cell.angle_beta   90.00
_cell.angle_gamma   90.00
#
_symmetry.space_group_name_H-M   'P 1'
#
loop_
_entity.id
_entity.type
_entity.pdbx_description
1 polymer ?
#
loop_
_entity_poly.entity_id
_entity_poly.type
_entity_poly.pdbx_seq_one_letter_code
_entity_poly.pdbx_strand_id
1 'polypeptide(L)'
;MKRGFVAVLLPATALLVGACSGESEPSTGTAPTRPPLTAEENSKFAEKLSEQMEPCTGLGAFTTNCSRAIDSVLLTLESYGNRVSADNPKTRESVQASVAQLNYWKDACVETFQGTPERSDCVRVLIREGTATEPAFTWNQENG
;
A
#
# COMPACT_ATOMS: atom_id res chain seq x y z
N MET A 1 -3.74 52.11 25.94
CA MET A 1 -4.90 52.75 25.27
C MET A 1 -5.46 51.74 24.30
N LYS A 2 -6.41 50.86 24.66
CA LYS A 2 -7.88 50.98 24.74
C LYS A 2 -8.56 51.47 23.44
N ARG A 3 -9.32 50.54 22.84
CA ARG A 3 -10.50 50.67 21.92
C ARG A 3 -10.16 50.85 20.42
N GLY A 4 -10.90 50.25 19.48
CA GLY A 4 -12.31 49.86 19.55
C GLY A 4 -12.74 48.71 18.62
N PHE A 5 -13.78 48.05 19.11
CA PHE A 5 -14.67 47.12 18.43
C PHE A 5 -15.40 47.81 17.26
N VAL A 6 -15.61 47.09 16.17
CA VAL A 6 -16.72 47.34 15.26
C VAL A 6 -17.59 46.09 15.26
N ALA A 7 -18.78 46.25 15.83
CA ALA A 7 -19.88 45.29 15.77
C ALA A 7 -20.59 45.45 14.42
N VAL A 8 -20.80 44.35 13.70
CA VAL A 8 -21.77 44.30 12.61
C VAL A 8 -22.88 43.35 13.05
N LEU A 9 -24.08 43.93 13.16
CA LEU A 9 -25.31 43.29 13.57
C LEU A 9 -25.82 42.32 12.50
N LEU A 10 -26.29 41.16 12.98
CA LEU A 10 -27.09 40.17 12.25
C LEU A 10 -28.42 40.75 11.75
N PRO A 11 -29.04 40.10 10.75
CA PRO A 11 -30.47 39.84 10.77
C PRO A 11 -30.72 38.39 11.20
N ALA A 12 -31.56 38.27 12.22
CA ALA A 12 -32.11 37.03 12.72
C ALA A 12 -33.14 36.45 11.74
N THR A 13 -33.01 35.17 11.45
CA THR A 13 -34.15 34.34 11.05
C THR A 13 -34.20 33.15 11.98
N ALA A 14 -35.23 33.14 12.82
CA ALA A 14 -35.51 32.14 13.81
C ALA A 14 -36.24 30.94 13.20
N LEU A 15 -36.18 29.83 13.96
CA LEU A 15 -37.08 28.67 14.01
C LEU A 15 -36.85 27.56 12.96
N LEU A 16 -36.32 26.41 13.43
CA LEU A 16 -37.20 25.34 13.94
C LEU A 16 -36.39 24.28 14.69
N VAL A 17 -37.01 23.82 15.78
CA VAL A 17 -36.56 22.81 16.73
C VAL A 17 -36.51 21.44 16.05
N GLY A 18 -35.38 20.76 16.19
CA GLY A 18 -35.22 19.36 15.83
C GLY A 18 -34.16 18.74 16.74
N ALA A 19 -34.56 18.39 17.97
CA ALA A 19 -33.75 17.56 18.84
C ALA A 19 -33.64 16.16 18.22
N CYS A 20 -32.51 15.87 17.60
CA CYS A 20 -32.01 14.50 17.51
C CYS A 20 -30.77 14.43 18.40
N SER A 21 -31.00 14.09 19.67
CA SER A 21 -30.00 13.39 20.47
C SER A 21 -29.65 12.10 19.74
N GLY A 22 -28.54 12.14 19.02
CA GLY A 22 -27.81 10.99 18.55
C GLY A 22 -26.39 11.18 19.00
N GLU A 23 -26.16 10.97 20.30
CA GLU A 23 -24.85 10.66 20.83
C GLU A 23 -24.35 9.46 20.02
N SER A 24 -23.54 9.73 18.99
CA SER A 24 -22.85 8.67 18.29
C SER A 24 -21.71 8.29 19.22
N GLU A 25 -21.98 7.33 20.10
CA GLU A 25 -20.93 6.57 20.76
C GLU A 25 -19.84 6.28 19.72
N PRO A 26 -18.56 6.51 20.00
CA PRO A 26 -17.53 5.90 19.19
C PRO A 26 -17.73 4.41 19.38
N SER A 27 -18.42 3.80 18.42
CA SER A 27 -18.44 2.36 18.23
C SER A 27 -16.99 1.96 18.13
N THR A 28 -16.43 1.57 19.27
CA THR A 28 -15.22 0.77 19.38
C THR A 28 -15.64 -0.61 18.88
N GLY A 29 -15.98 -0.66 17.60
CA GLY A 29 -16.00 -1.88 16.85
C GLY A 29 -14.55 -2.29 16.83
N THR A 30 -14.17 -3.19 17.73
CA THR A 30 -12.99 -4.02 17.56
C THR A 30 -13.25 -4.75 16.25
N ALA A 31 -12.83 -4.16 15.13
CA ALA A 31 -12.76 -4.85 13.86
C ALA A 31 -12.08 -6.18 14.19
N PRO A 32 -12.62 -7.33 13.76
CA PRO A 32 -12.01 -8.62 14.07
C PRO A 32 -10.56 -8.51 13.63
N THR A 33 -9.65 -8.45 14.61
CA THR A 33 -8.22 -8.39 14.37
C THR A 33 -7.93 -9.70 13.67
N ARG A 34 -7.78 -9.64 12.34
CA ARG A 34 -7.48 -10.81 11.55
C ARG A 34 -6.30 -11.50 12.22
N PRO A 35 -6.38 -12.81 12.49
CA PRO A 35 -5.34 -13.49 13.25
C PRO A 35 -3.97 -13.24 12.60
N PRO A 36 -2.90 -13.17 13.42
CA PRO A 36 -1.55 -12.98 12.94
C PRO A 36 -1.24 -13.95 11.79
N LEU A 37 -0.44 -13.47 10.84
CA LEU A 37 -0.02 -14.24 9.69
C LEU A 37 0.61 -15.58 10.12
N THR A 38 0.12 -16.70 9.58
CA THR A 38 0.71 -18.03 9.81
C THR A 38 1.79 -18.36 8.77
N ALA A 39 2.63 -19.37 9.05
CA ALA A 39 3.66 -19.82 8.10
C ALA A 39 3.06 -20.34 6.77
N GLU A 40 1.93 -21.05 6.82
CA GLU A 40 1.24 -21.52 5.62
C GLU A 40 0.75 -20.34 4.78
N GLU A 41 0.20 -19.32 5.43
CA GLU A 41 -0.24 -18.11 4.74
C GLU A 41 0.93 -17.31 4.17
N ASN A 42 2.05 -17.21 4.91
CA ASN A 42 3.26 -16.56 4.41
C ASN A 42 3.76 -17.22 3.12
N SER A 43 3.80 -18.55 3.07
CA SER A 43 4.17 -19.30 1.86
C SER A 43 3.22 -19.03 0.69
N LYS A 44 1.90 -19.03 0.95
CA LYS A 44 0.89 -18.68 -0.08
C LYS A 44 1.05 -17.25 -0.58
N PHE A 45 1.43 -16.31 0.28
CA PHE A 45 1.74 -14.94 -0.13
C PHE A 45 2.98 -14.87 -1.02
N ALA A 46 4.07 -15.56 -0.66
CA ALA A 46 5.28 -15.60 -1.46
C ALA A 46 5.03 -16.19 -2.87
N GLU A 47 4.26 -17.26 -2.94
CA GLU A 47 3.84 -17.88 -4.20
C GLU A 47 3.02 -16.89 -5.04
N LYS A 48 1.97 -16.30 -4.46
CA LYS A 48 1.13 -15.32 -5.13
C LYS A 48 1.92 -14.12 -5.67
N LEU A 49 2.85 -13.58 -4.89
CA LEU A 49 3.70 -12.46 -5.31
C LEU A 49 4.57 -12.84 -6.51
N SER A 50 5.09 -14.07 -6.52
CA SER A 50 5.89 -14.60 -7.64
C SER A 50 5.05 -14.78 -8.90
N GLU A 51 3.87 -15.38 -8.78
CA GLU A 51 2.91 -15.56 -9.89
C GLU A 51 2.48 -14.21 -10.48
N GLN A 52 2.16 -13.23 -9.63
CA GLN A 52 1.75 -11.90 -10.06
C GLN A 52 2.85 -11.19 -10.85
N MET A 53 4.13 -11.52 -10.67
CA MET A 53 5.26 -10.94 -11.40
C MET A 53 5.55 -11.61 -12.75
N GLU A 54 4.96 -12.77 -13.05
CA GLU A 54 5.18 -13.48 -14.33
C GLU A 54 4.95 -12.60 -15.58
N PRO A 55 3.93 -11.71 -15.64
CA PRO A 55 3.75 -10.84 -16.80
C PRO A 55 4.90 -9.88 -17.07
N CYS A 56 5.79 -9.66 -16.10
CA CYS A 56 6.98 -8.82 -16.25
C CYS A 56 8.23 -9.60 -16.70
N THR A 57 8.24 -10.93 -16.62
CA THR A 57 9.43 -11.75 -16.99
C THR A 57 9.52 -12.03 -18.50
N GLY A 58 8.46 -11.75 -19.26
CA GLY A 58 8.41 -11.93 -20.72
C GLY A 58 8.95 -10.74 -21.53
N LEU A 59 9.48 -11.03 -22.74
CA LEU A 59 9.88 -10.15 -23.86
C LEU A 59 10.59 -8.79 -23.57
N GLY A 60 10.95 -8.47 -22.33
CA GLY A 60 11.62 -7.21 -21.97
C GLY A 60 10.74 -5.96 -22.10
N ALA A 61 9.52 -6.00 -22.64
CA ALA A 61 8.70 -4.80 -22.70
C ALA A 61 7.96 -4.57 -21.37
N PHE A 62 8.00 -3.34 -20.83
CA PHE A 62 7.05 -2.93 -19.79
C PHE A 62 5.67 -2.76 -20.42
N THR A 63 4.99 -3.88 -20.60
CA THR A 63 3.65 -3.91 -21.20
C THR A 63 2.61 -3.40 -20.21
N THR A 64 1.42 -3.07 -20.71
CA THR A 64 0.25 -2.81 -19.87
C THR A 64 -0.03 -3.97 -18.91
N ASN A 65 0.28 -5.21 -19.28
CA ASN A 65 0.12 -6.37 -18.42
C ASN A 65 1.14 -6.38 -17.28
N CYS A 66 2.41 -6.08 -17.54
CA CYS A 66 3.42 -5.94 -16.49
C CYS A 66 3.08 -4.79 -15.53
N SER A 67 2.63 -3.64 -16.04
CA SER A 67 2.21 -2.53 -15.18
C SER A 67 1.05 -2.93 -14.24
N ARG A 68 0.02 -3.61 -14.76
CA ARG A 68 -1.11 -4.08 -13.92
C ARG A 68 -0.69 -5.16 -12.94
N ALA A 69 0.25 -6.03 -13.33
CA ALA A 69 0.83 -7.02 -12.45
C ALA A 69 1.49 -6.37 -11.23
N ILE A 70 2.29 -5.33 -11.45
CA ILE A 70 2.93 -4.58 -10.37
C ILE A 70 1.90 -3.91 -9.46
N ASP A 71 0.83 -3.31 -10.01
CA ASP A 71 -0.27 -2.77 -9.21
C ASP A 71 -0.92 -3.86 -8.33
N SER A 72 -1.08 -5.06 -8.88
CA SER A 72 -1.60 -6.23 -8.16
C SER A 72 -0.66 -6.70 -7.04
N VAL A 73 0.66 -6.64 -7.27
CA VAL A 73 1.70 -6.95 -6.27
C VAL A 73 1.68 -5.92 -5.14
N LEU A 74 1.61 -4.63 -5.46
CA LEU A 74 1.53 -3.55 -4.47
C LEU A 74 0.33 -3.73 -3.54
N LEU A 75 -0.84 -4.03 -4.08
CA LEU A 75 -2.04 -4.33 -3.28
C LEU A 75 -1.88 -5.59 -2.42
N THR A 76 -1.22 -6.64 -2.94
CA THR A 76 -0.91 -7.85 -2.16
C THR A 76 0.04 -7.53 -1.02
N LEU A 77 1.07 -6.70 -1.24
CA LEU A 77 2.04 -6.28 -0.23
C LEU A 77 1.41 -5.42 0.87
N GLU A 78 0.52 -4.49 0.52
CA GLU A 78 -0.25 -3.72 1.50
C GLU A 78 -1.14 -4.64 2.35
N SER A 79 -1.85 -5.58 1.71
CA SER A 79 -2.66 -6.58 2.40
C SER A 79 -1.82 -7.46 3.32
N TYR A 80 -0.63 -7.86 2.88
CA TYR A 80 0.34 -8.61 3.66
C TYR A 80 0.80 -7.80 4.88
N GLY A 81 1.25 -6.55 4.69
CA GLY A 81 1.73 -5.67 5.76
C GLY A 81 0.69 -5.40 6.84
N ASN A 82 -0.59 -5.34 6.48
CA ASN A 82 -1.71 -5.20 7.44
C ASN A 82 -1.91 -6.43 8.33
N ARG A 83 -1.35 -7.59 7.95
CA ARG A 83 -1.43 -8.85 8.71
C ARG A 83 -0.17 -9.18 9.50
N VAL A 84 0.94 -8.53 9.19
CA VAL A 84 2.21 -8.71 9.91
C VAL A 84 2.07 -8.15 11.32
N SER A 85 2.38 -8.96 12.33
CA SER A 85 2.31 -8.53 13.73
C SER A 85 3.23 -7.35 13.99
N ALA A 86 2.90 -6.52 15.00
CA ALA A 86 3.80 -5.48 15.49
C ALA A 86 5.13 -6.07 16.01
N ASP A 87 5.13 -7.35 16.42
CA ASP A 87 6.30 -8.08 16.91
C ASP A 87 7.27 -8.53 15.80
N ASN A 88 6.92 -8.30 14.53
CA ASN A 88 7.78 -8.58 13.37
C ASN A 88 8.22 -7.27 12.70
N PRO A 89 9.00 -6.41 13.39
CA PRO A 89 9.33 -5.07 12.91
C PRO A 89 10.14 -5.08 11.62
N LYS A 90 11.06 -6.05 11.43
CA LYS A 90 11.87 -6.11 10.20
C LYS A 90 11.01 -6.51 9.01
N THR A 91 10.07 -7.42 9.19
CA THR A 91 9.10 -7.75 8.13
C THR A 91 8.30 -6.53 7.72
N ARG A 92 7.80 -5.73 8.68
CA ARG A 92 7.05 -4.50 8.38
C ARG A 92 7.89 -3.48 7.62
N GLU A 93 9.15 -3.28 8.00
CA GLU A 93 10.10 -2.43 7.29
C GLU A 93 10.35 -2.95 5.86
N SER A 94 10.55 -4.26 5.71
CA SER A 94 10.74 -4.92 4.41
C SER A 94 9.54 -4.74 3.47
N VAL A 95 8.31 -4.81 3.99
CA VAL A 95 7.09 -4.50 3.21
C VAL A 95 7.14 -3.06 2.70
N GLN A 96 7.42 -2.09 3.58
CA GLN A 96 7.46 -0.67 3.19
C GLN A 96 8.55 -0.40 2.15
N ALA A 97 9.74 -0.98 2.34
CA ALA A 97 10.85 -0.86 1.41
C ALA A 97 10.50 -1.45 0.03
N SER A 98 9.89 -2.64 -0.01
CA SER A 98 9.50 -3.29 -1.26
C SER A 98 8.41 -2.50 -2.00
N VAL A 99 7.42 -1.97 -1.28
CA VAL A 99 6.38 -1.08 -1.85
C VAL A 99 7.02 0.18 -2.44
N ALA A 100 7.97 0.81 -1.74
CA ALA A 100 8.65 2.00 -2.23
C ALA A 100 9.49 1.70 -3.48
N GLN A 101 10.25 0.59 -3.49
CA GLN A 101 11.10 0.19 -4.60
C GLN A 101 10.29 -0.18 -5.85
N LEU A 102 9.19 -0.93 -5.70
CA LEU A 102 8.30 -1.26 -6.81
C LEU A 102 7.65 -0.02 -7.43
N ASN A 103 7.18 0.92 -6.61
CA ASN A 103 6.64 2.18 -7.13
C ASN A 103 7.70 3.00 -7.88
N TYR A 104 8.89 3.15 -7.28
CA TYR A 104 10.00 3.86 -7.92
C TYR A 104 10.35 3.27 -9.28
N TRP A 105 10.57 1.95 -9.35
CA TRP A 105 10.96 1.30 -10.60
C TRP A 105 9.83 1.27 -11.62
N LYS A 106 8.57 1.12 -11.18
CA LYS A 106 7.40 1.24 -12.05
C LYS A 106 7.39 2.59 -12.75
N ASP A 107 7.50 3.68 -11.99
CA ASP A 107 7.46 5.04 -12.53
C ASP A 107 8.68 5.30 -13.43
N ALA A 108 9.88 4.91 -12.99
CA ALA A 108 11.10 5.02 -13.78
C ALA A 108 11.00 4.27 -15.11
N CYS A 109 10.42 3.06 -15.10
CA CYS A 109 10.20 2.32 -16.34
C CYS A 109 9.21 3.04 -17.23
N VAL A 110 8.08 3.52 -16.70
CA VAL A 110 7.06 4.28 -17.46
C VAL A 110 7.65 5.46 -18.22
N GLU A 111 8.67 6.14 -17.68
CA GLU A 111 9.33 7.29 -18.32
C GLU A 111 10.24 6.94 -19.51
N THR A 112 10.69 5.69 -19.65
CA THR A 112 11.56 5.28 -20.78
C THR A 112 10.78 5.07 -22.08
N PHE A 113 11.38 5.22 -23.26
CA PHE A 113 10.64 5.03 -24.53
C PHE A 113 10.21 3.57 -24.74
N GLN A 114 8.95 3.34 -25.16
CA GLN A 114 8.44 1.99 -25.40
C GLN A 114 9.18 1.32 -26.57
N GLY A 115 9.39 -0.01 -26.48
CA GLY A 115 10.04 -0.80 -27.53
C GLY A 115 11.55 -0.63 -27.63
N THR A 116 12.18 0.05 -26.65
CA THR A 116 13.62 0.28 -26.63
C THR A 116 14.37 -0.74 -25.75
N PRO A 117 15.69 -0.96 -25.99
CA PRO A 117 16.54 -1.72 -25.08
C PRO A 117 16.53 -1.15 -23.65
N GLU A 118 16.55 0.18 -23.51
CA GLU A 118 16.55 0.87 -22.21
C GLU A 118 15.30 0.53 -21.39
N ARG A 119 14.14 0.50 -22.05
CA ARG A 119 12.89 0.04 -21.43
C ARG A 119 13.02 -1.41 -20.95
N SER A 120 13.68 -2.25 -21.74
CA SER A 120 13.87 -3.66 -21.40
C SER A 120 14.81 -3.90 -20.24
N ASP A 121 15.89 -3.13 -20.17
CA ASP A 121 16.78 -3.16 -19.03
C ASP A 121 16.11 -2.61 -17.77
N CYS A 122 15.26 -1.57 -17.90
CA CYS A 122 14.47 -1.10 -16.77
C CYS A 122 13.58 -2.20 -16.18
N VAL A 123 12.85 -2.96 -17.00
CA VAL A 123 11.99 -4.06 -16.50
C VAL A 123 12.81 -5.12 -15.75
N ARG A 124 14.00 -5.46 -16.25
CA ARG A 124 14.90 -6.42 -15.57
C ARG A 124 15.32 -5.90 -14.20
N VAL A 125 15.64 -4.61 -14.12
CA VAL A 125 16.00 -3.97 -12.86
C VAL A 125 14.80 -3.92 -11.92
N LEU A 126 13.61 -3.60 -12.39
CA LEU A 126 12.38 -3.64 -11.60
C LEU A 126 12.14 -5.01 -10.98
N ILE A 127 12.30 -6.10 -11.73
CA ILE A 127 12.09 -7.45 -11.19
C ILE A 127 13.13 -7.78 -10.10
N ARG A 128 14.40 -7.39 -10.32
CA ARG A 128 15.50 -7.70 -9.40
C ARG A 128 15.47 -6.83 -8.15
N GLU A 129 15.33 -5.53 -8.33
CA GLU A 129 15.41 -4.49 -7.32
C GLU A 129 14.02 -4.07 -6.81
N GLY A 130 12.93 -4.67 -7.29
CA GLY A 130 11.59 -4.45 -6.73
C GLY A 130 11.35 -5.30 -5.49
N THR A 131 12.19 -6.30 -5.24
CA THR A 131 12.22 -7.12 -4.01
C THR A 131 10.86 -7.64 -3.57
N ALA A 132 9.96 -7.95 -4.51
CA ALA A 132 8.55 -8.22 -4.23
C ALA A 132 8.32 -9.35 -3.20
N THR A 133 9.20 -10.35 -3.17
CA THR A 133 9.10 -11.51 -2.27
C THR A 133 9.93 -11.37 -0.99
N GLU A 134 10.78 -10.35 -0.87
CA GLU A 134 11.66 -10.10 0.29
C GLU A 134 10.91 -10.06 1.64
N PRO A 135 9.70 -9.49 1.74
CA PRO A 135 8.95 -9.49 2.99
C PRO A 135 8.64 -10.89 3.52
N ALA A 136 8.32 -11.83 2.64
CA ALA A 136 8.03 -13.20 3.04
C ALA A 136 9.27 -13.95 3.53
N PHE A 137 10.44 -13.69 2.93
CA PHE A 137 11.73 -14.21 3.42
C PHE A 137 12.10 -13.59 4.77
N THR A 138 11.89 -12.29 4.93
CA THR A 138 12.15 -11.57 6.19
C THR A 138 11.29 -12.12 7.31
N TRP A 139 10.01 -12.39 7.04
CA TRP A 139 9.10 -13.00 8.02
C TRP A 139 9.56 -14.39 8.45
N ASN A 140 10.01 -15.23 7.52
CA ASN A 140 10.56 -16.55 7.86
C ASN A 140 11.78 -16.44 8.77
N GLN A 141 12.64 -15.44 8.61
CA GLN A 141 13.79 -15.21 9.49
C GLN A 141 13.41 -14.73 10.89
N GLU A 142 12.28 -14.03 11.05
CA GLU A 142 11.79 -13.57 12.36
C GLU A 142 10.98 -14.65 13.11
N ASN A 143 10.48 -15.69 12.42
CA ASN A 143 9.53 -16.65 12.98
C ASN A 143 9.94 -18.14 12.83
N GLY A 144 11.08 -18.43 12.20
CA GLY A 144 11.66 -19.77 12.06
C GLY A 144 12.85 -19.99 12.97
#